data_AF-V5S9R7-F1
#
_entry.id   AF-V5S9R7-F1
#
_cell.length_a   1.000
_cell.length_b   1.000
_cell.length_c   1.000
_cell.angle_alpha   90.00
_cell.angle_beta   90.00
_cell.angle_gamma   90.00
#
_symmetry.space_group_name_H-M   'P 1'
#
loop_
_entity.id
_entity.type
_entity.pdbx_description
1 polymer ?
#
loop_
_entity_poly.entity_id
_entity_poly.type
_entity_poly.pdbx_seq_one_letter_code
_entity_poly.pdbx_strand_id
1 'polypeptide(L)'
;MALPALPAGAVIEPLSAAHKTTLLRIARDIYPHEGFLDDAPYQAVIDAILIESESNPAVADLLAKGIEDLERRAHEIHKTDYAAIASAEKREGLLRSIELTDFFQKLKGGLLMGLYNNKALYPAFGYDGSSWETGGFIDKGFEAIDWF
;
A
#
# COMPACT_ATOMS: atom_id res chain seq x y z
N MET A 1 15.06 15.68 -8.22
CA MET A 1 15.26 15.08 -9.55
C MET A 1 13.86 14.89 -10.13
N ALA A 2 13.48 15.68 -11.13
CA ALA A 2 12.11 15.66 -11.67
C ALA A 2 11.90 14.40 -12.53
N LEU A 3 10.77 13.71 -12.34
CA LEU A 3 10.34 12.63 -13.23
C LEU A 3 10.23 13.18 -14.67
N PRO A 4 10.71 12.46 -15.70
CA PRO A 4 10.55 12.89 -17.08
C PRO A 4 9.07 13.01 -17.43
N ALA A 5 8.70 14.15 -18.04
CA ALA A 5 7.36 14.36 -18.58
C ALA A 5 7.11 13.40 -19.75
N LEU A 6 5.88 12.89 -19.84
CA LEU A 6 5.44 11.95 -20.88
C LEU A 6 5.65 12.49 -22.30
N PRO A 7 5.94 11.60 -23.28
CA PRO A 7 5.62 11.89 -24.66
C PRO A 7 4.09 12.00 -24.83
N ALA A 8 3.64 13.03 -25.54
CA ALA A 8 2.22 13.19 -25.87
C ALA A 8 1.74 12.02 -26.73
N GLY A 9 0.81 11.21 -26.21
CA GLY A 9 0.17 10.10 -26.94
C GLY A 9 0.29 8.71 -26.32
N ALA A 10 0.77 8.55 -25.08
CA ALA A 10 0.70 7.26 -24.40
C ALA A 10 -0.77 6.87 -24.17
N VAL A 11 -1.22 5.83 -24.86
CA VAL A 11 -2.52 5.20 -24.62
C VAL A 11 -2.41 4.46 -23.29
N ILE A 12 -3.23 4.82 -22.32
CA ILE A 12 -3.29 4.13 -21.03
C ILE A 12 -4.05 2.82 -21.26
N GLU A 13 -3.31 1.73 -21.46
CA GLU A 13 -3.88 0.39 -21.54
C GLU A 13 -4.49 -0.01 -20.17
N PRO A 14 -5.61 -0.74 -20.14
CA PRO A 14 -6.19 -1.23 -18.90
C PRO A 14 -5.19 -2.06 -18.08
N LEU A 15 -5.18 -1.89 -16.75
CA LEU A 15 -4.29 -2.64 -15.86
C LEU A 15 -4.57 -4.15 -15.95
N SER A 16 -3.52 -4.92 -16.23
CA SER A 16 -3.58 -6.38 -16.39
C SER A 16 -3.81 -7.13 -15.07
N ALA A 17 -4.15 -8.43 -15.13
CA ALA A 17 -4.22 -9.28 -13.94
C ALA A 17 -2.87 -9.37 -13.20
N ALA A 18 -1.75 -9.37 -13.93
CA ALA A 18 -0.41 -9.34 -13.35
C ALA A 18 -0.17 -8.06 -12.55
N HIS A 19 -0.59 -6.90 -13.07
CA HIS A 19 -0.50 -5.63 -12.36
C HIS A 19 -1.25 -5.65 -11.02
N LYS A 20 -2.44 -6.26 -11.00
CA LYS A 20 -3.24 -6.39 -9.75
C LYS A 20 -2.51 -7.26 -8.71
N THR A 21 -1.92 -8.37 -9.13
CA THR A 21 -1.10 -9.22 -8.25
C THR A 21 0.12 -8.48 -7.70
N THR A 22 0.82 -7.72 -8.54
CA THR A 22 1.96 -6.89 -8.11
C THR A 22 1.52 -5.83 -7.10
N LEU A 23 0.40 -5.13 -7.34
CA LEU A 23 -0.14 -4.13 -6.41
C LEU A 23 -0.51 -4.73 -5.04
N LEU A 24 -1.12 -5.92 -5.01
CA LEU A 24 -1.43 -6.62 -3.76
C LEU A 24 -0.15 -6.99 -3.01
N ARG A 25 0.88 -7.47 -3.70
CA ARG A 25 2.17 -7.76 -3.08
C ARG A 25 2.82 -6.49 -2.52
N ILE A 26 2.84 -5.39 -3.27
CA ILE A 26 3.35 -4.09 -2.79
C ILE A 26 2.60 -3.66 -1.53
N ALA A 27 1.27 -3.78 -1.52
CA ALA A 27 0.46 -3.37 -0.38
C ALA A 27 0.80 -4.15 0.89
N ARG A 28 1.01 -5.46 0.77
CA ARG A 28 1.48 -6.34 1.85
C ARG A 28 2.88 -5.98 2.33
N ASP A 29 3.77 -5.62 1.42
CA ASP A 29 5.15 -5.27 1.76
C ASP A 29 5.26 -3.87 2.39
N ILE A 30 4.38 -2.91 2.07
CA ILE A 30 4.35 -1.57 2.70
C ILE A 30 3.84 -1.63 4.15
N TYR A 31 2.75 -2.38 4.39
CA TYR A 31 2.18 -2.57 5.74
C TYR A 31 2.00 -4.06 6.03
N PRO A 32 3.04 -4.75 6.50
CA PRO A 32 2.98 -6.18 6.78
C PRO A 32 2.18 -6.46 8.06
N HIS A 33 1.08 -7.21 7.93
CA HIS A 33 0.23 -7.67 9.04
C HIS A 33 0.12 -9.21 9.05
N GLU A 34 1.27 -9.86 8.89
CA GLU A 34 1.37 -11.33 8.83
C GLU A 34 0.78 -11.96 10.10
N GLY A 35 -0.03 -12.99 9.91
CA GLY A 35 -0.61 -13.79 10.99
C GLY A 35 -1.90 -13.26 11.61
N PHE A 36 -2.36 -12.04 11.30
CA PHE A 36 -3.63 -11.54 11.83
C PHE A 36 -4.53 -10.77 10.85
N LEU A 37 -4.03 -10.41 9.66
CA LEU A 37 -4.85 -9.82 8.60
C LEU A 37 -4.71 -10.58 7.28
N ASP A 38 -5.85 -10.91 6.65
CA ASP A 38 -5.90 -11.54 5.33
C ASP A 38 -5.81 -10.50 4.19
N ASP A 39 -5.90 -10.95 2.94
CA ASP A 39 -5.71 -10.09 1.77
C ASP A 39 -6.91 -9.17 1.48
N ALA A 40 -8.10 -9.49 1.99
CA ALA A 40 -9.33 -8.82 1.60
C ALA A 40 -9.33 -7.31 1.89
N PRO A 41 -8.85 -6.81 3.05
CA PRO A 41 -8.76 -5.38 3.31
C PRO A 41 -7.77 -4.66 2.39
N TYR A 42 -6.65 -5.29 2.05
CA TYR A 42 -5.68 -4.72 1.12
C TYR A 42 -6.26 -4.64 -0.30
N GLN A 43 -6.92 -5.72 -0.73
CA GLN A 43 -7.58 -5.78 -2.03
C GLN A 43 -8.66 -4.70 -2.15
N ALA A 44 -9.46 -4.46 -1.10
CA ALA A 44 -10.46 -3.39 -1.10
C ALA A 44 -9.86 -2.00 -1.32
N VAL A 45 -8.69 -1.71 -0.73
CA VAL A 45 -7.97 -0.44 -0.96
C VAL A 45 -7.45 -0.35 -2.39
N ILE A 46 -6.87 -1.44 -2.90
CA ILE A 46 -6.37 -1.49 -4.29
C ILE A 46 -7.52 -1.29 -5.27
N ASP A 47 -8.64 -1.98 -5.06
CA ASP A 47 -9.83 -1.85 -5.90
C ASP A 47 -10.37 -0.42 -5.90
N ALA A 48 -10.38 0.27 -4.76
CA ALA A 48 -10.77 1.68 -4.71
C ALA A 48 -9.83 2.58 -5.53
N ILE A 49 -8.51 2.34 -5.47
CA ILE A 49 -7.52 3.07 -6.28
C ILE A 49 -7.68 2.74 -7.78
N LEU A 50 -8.00 1.50 -8.13
CA LEU A 50 -8.28 1.08 -9.50
C LEU A 50 -9.55 1.74 -10.03
N ILE A 51 -10.63 1.78 -9.26
CA ILE A 51 -11.87 2.47 -9.63
C ILE A 51 -11.62 3.97 -9.84
N GLU A 52 -10.81 4.60 -8.99
CA GLU A 52 -10.40 6.00 -9.20
C GLU A 52 -9.67 6.17 -10.54
N SER A 53 -8.80 5.23 -10.90
CA SER A 53 -8.04 5.26 -12.15
C SER A 53 -8.92 5.18 -13.40
N GLU A 54 -10.09 4.53 -13.34
CA GLU A 54 -11.02 4.42 -14.46
C GLU A 54 -11.60 5.79 -14.89
N SER A 55 -11.71 6.73 -13.96
CA SER A 55 -12.25 8.08 -14.21
C SER A 55 -11.20 9.19 -14.12
N ASN A 56 -9.97 8.87 -13.73
CA ASN A 56 -8.87 9.82 -13.59
C ASN A 56 -7.62 9.37 -14.37
N PRO A 57 -7.40 9.89 -15.59
CA PRO A 57 -6.26 9.53 -16.43
C PRO A 57 -4.90 9.77 -15.76
N ALA A 58 -4.78 10.77 -14.89
CA ALA A 58 -3.53 11.03 -14.17
C ALA A 58 -3.19 9.91 -13.17
N VAL A 59 -4.22 9.32 -12.54
CA VAL A 59 -4.03 8.19 -11.62
C VAL A 59 -3.72 6.91 -12.39
N ALA A 60 -4.42 6.66 -13.50
CA ALA A 60 -4.14 5.51 -14.34
C ALA A 60 -2.69 5.52 -14.87
N ASP A 61 -2.23 6.68 -15.35
CA ASP A 61 -0.86 6.89 -15.80
C ASP A 61 0.18 6.75 -14.66
N LEU A 62 -0.13 7.27 -13.47
CA LEU A 62 0.70 7.12 -12.28
C LEU A 62 0.90 5.65 -11.91
N LEU A 63 -0.18 4.85 -11.94
CA LEU A 63 -0.12 3.42 -11.62
C LEU A 63 0.67 2.65 -12.68
N ALA A 64 0.37 2.86 -13.96
CA ALA A 64 1.04 2.15 -15.05
C ALA A 64 2.56 2.36 -15.02
N LYS A 65 3.01 3.63 -14.97
CA LYS A 65 4.45 3.94 -14.90
C LYS A 65 5.12 3.48 -13.63
N GLY A 66 4.42 3.57 -12.50
CA GLY A 66 4.96 3.16 -11.22
C GLY A 66 5.23 1.66 -11.16
N ILE A 67 4.30 0.87 -11.69
CA ILE A 67 4.46 -0.58 -11.82
C ILE A 67 5.59 -0.89 -12.82
N GLU A 68 5.61 -0.25 -14.00
CA GLU A 68 6.67 -0.46 -14.98
C GLU A 68 8.07 -0.11 -14.47
N ASP A 69 8.22 0.99 -13.70
CA ASP A 69 9.49 1.35 -13.06
C ASP A 69 9.91 0.31 -12.02
N LEU A 70 8.99 -0.15 -11.19
CA LEU A 70 9.28 -1.17 -10.17
C LEU A 70 9.67 -2.50 -10.82
N GLU A 71 8.91 -2.98 -11.80
CA GLU A 71 9.19 -4.23 -12.50
C GLU A 71 10.52 -4.14 -13.26
N ARG A 72 10.82 -3.01 -13.92
CA ARG A 72 12.13 -2.78 -14.54
C ARG A 72 13.26 -2.92 -13.51
N ARG A 73 13.16 -2.26 -12.35
CA ARG A 73 14.18 -2.36 -11.29
C ARG A 73 14.32 -3.79 -10.76
N ALA A 74 13.19 -4.48 -10.59
CA ALA A 74 13.17 -5.88 -10.17
C ALA A 74 13.90 -6.78 -11.17
N HIS A 75 13.66 -6.62 -12.47
CA HIS A 75 14.39 -7.34 -13.51
C HIS A 75 15.87 -6.96 -13.58
N GLU A 76 16.21 -5.68 -13.43
CA GLU A 76 17.60 -5.21 -13.46
C GLU A 76 18.42 -5.84 -12.33
N ILE A 77 17.89 -5.83 -11.10
CA ILE A 77 18.62 -6.22 -9.88
C ILE A 77 18.46 -7.71 -9.57
N HIS A 78 17.25 -8.26 -9.71
CA HIS A 78 16.89 -9.61 -9.29
C HIS A 78 16.53 -10.57 -10.42
N LYS A 79 16.49 -10.09 -11.68
CA LYS A 79 16.22 -10.91 -12.88
C LYS A 79 14.85 -11.60 -12.88
N THR A 80 13.88 -11.06 -12.13
CA THR A 80 12.52 -11.58 -12.01
C THR A 80 11.55 -10.45 -11.66
N ASP A 81 10.26 -10.68 -11.88
CA ASP A 81 9.18 -9.76 -11.53
C ASP A 81 9.18 -9.48 -10.02
N TYR A 82 8.75 -8.29 -9.61
CA TYR A 82 8.73 -7.87 -8.21
C TYR A 82 8.01 -8.88 -7.31
N ALA A 83 6.83 -9.36 -7.73
CA ALA A 83 6.03 -10.30 -6.96
C ALA A 83 6.64 -11.69 -6.84
N ALA A 84 7.58 -12.05 -7.73
CA ALA A 84 8.28 -13.34 -7.74
C ALA A 84 9.57 -13.34 -6.89
N ILE A 85 10.01 -12.19 -6.38
CA ILE A 85 11.15 -12.10 -5.48
C ILE A 85 10.78 -12.75 -4.13
N ALA A 86 11.40 -13.88 -3.81
CA ALA A 86 11.07 -14.66 -2.62
C ALA A 86 11.37 -13.96 -1.28
N SER A 87 12.52 -13.28 -1.17
CA SER A 87 12.93 -12.59 0.06
C SER A 87 12.18 -11.28 0.24
N ALA A 88 11.54 -11.12 1.40
CA ALA A 88 10.84 -9.89 1.77
C ALA A 88 11.81 -8.71 1.89
N GLU A 89 13.01 -8.94 2.42
CA GLU A 89 14.05 -7.90 2.56
C GLU A 89 14.51 -7.36 1.20
N LYS A 90 14.58 -8.22 0.17
CA LYS A 90 14.91 -7.79 -1.20
C LYS A 90 13.80 -6.95 -1.82
N ARG A 91 12.53 -7.35 -1.61
CA ARG A 91 11.37 -6.55 -2.05
C ARG A 91 11.32 -5.20 -1.34
N GLU A 92 11.53 -5.20 -0.03
CA GLU A 92 11.63 -3.98 0.79
C GLU A 92 12.75 -3.05 0.28
N GLY A 93 13.92 -3.59 -0.05
CA GLY A 93 15.01 -2.81 -0.63
C GLY A 93 14.64 -2.11 -1.95
N LEU A 94 13.87 -2.78 -2.82
CA LEU A 94 13.31 -2.15 -4.02
C LEU A 94 12.30 -1.05 -3.69
N LEU A 95 11.39 -1.30 -2.74
CA LEU A 95 10.39 -0.32 -2.31
C LEU A 95 11.04 0.94 -1.74
N ARG A 96 12.09 0.80 -0.92
CA ARG A 96 12.89 1.94 -0.44
C ARG A 96 13.47 2.76 -1.60
N SER A 97 13.88 2.12 -2.69
CA SER A 97 14.43 2.85 -3.85
C SER A 97 13.41 3.73 -4.58
N ILE A 98 12.11 3.50 -4.36
CA ILE A 98 10.99 4.27 -4.94
C ILE A 98 10.15 4.99 -3.89
N GLU A 99 10.55 5.00 -2.62
CA GLU A 99 9.68 5.44 -1.53
C GLU A 99 9.25 6.90 -1.63
N LEU A 100 10.05 7.74 -2.29
CA LEU A 100 9.76 9.17 -2.49
C LEU A 100 8.99 9.45 -3.78
N THR A 101 8.62 8.43 -4.55
CA THR A 101 7.83 8.60 -5.77
C THR A 101 6.36 8.80 -5.45
N ASP A 102 5.66 9.55 -6.32
CA ASP A 102 4.21 9.77 -6.18
C ASP A 102 3.43 8.45 -6.23
N PHE A 103 3.91 7.45 -6.99
CA PHE A 103 3.31 6.13 -7.05
C PHE A 103 3.33 5.44 -5.69
N PHE A 104 4.50 5.40 -5.04
CA PHE A 104 4.63 4.80 -3.72
C PHE A 104 3.80 5.57 -2.67
N GLN A 105 3.84 6.91 -2.70
CA GLN A 105 3.08 7.74 -1.76
C GLN A 105 1.56 7.58 -1.94
N LYS A 106 1.06 7.42 -3.17
CA LYS A 106 -0.35 7.14 -3.45
C LYS A 106 -0.79 5.82 -2.81
N LEU A 107 -0.02 4.74 -2.99
CA LEU A 107 -0.30 3.44 -2.36
C LEU A 107 -0.20 3.50 -0.84
N LYS A 108 0.90 4.06 -0.31
CA LYS A 108 1.13 4.20 1.13
C LYS A 108 0.02 5.00 1.81
N GLY A 109 -0.38 6.13 1.23
CA GLY A 109 -1.45 6.98 1.77
C GLY A 109 -2.82 6.30 1.69
N GLY A 110 -3.12 5.65 0.56
CA GLY A 110 -4.35 4.89 0.38
C GLY A 110 -4.48 3.75 1.40
N LEU A 111 -3.41 2.99 1.61
CA LEU A 111 -3.36 1.91 2.60
C LEU A 111 -3.43 2.42 4.03
N LEU A 112 -2.74 3.52 4.34
CA LEU A 112 -2.81 4.15 5.67
C LEU A 112 -4.27 4.48 6.02
N MET A 113 -4.99 5.11 5.11
CA MET A 113 -6.39 5.47 5.34
C MET A 113 -7.30 4.23 5.30
N GLY A 114 -7.12 3.36 4.32
CA GLY A 114 -8.02 2.22 4.10
C GLY A 114 -7.89 1.10 5.11
N LEU A 115 -6.72 0.92 5.74
CA LEU A 115 -6.51 -0.07 6.79
C LEU A 115 -6.80 0.54 8.17
N TYR A 116 -6.16 1.67 8.50
CA TYR A 116 -6.18 2.17 9.88
C TYR A 116 -7.37 3.08 10.19
N ASN A 117 -8.13 3.56 9.19
CA ASN A 117 -9.41 4.24 9.40
C ASN A 117 -10.61 3.29 9.18
N ASN A 118 -10.36 1.98 9.08
CA ASN A 118 -11.41 0.99 8.91
C ASN A 118 -11.84 0.40 10.27
N LYS A 119 -13.00 0.86 10.76
CA LYS A 119 -13.58 0.42 12.03
C LYS A 119 -13.78 -1.10 12.14
N ALA A 120 -13.96 -1.80 11.01
CA ALA A 120 -14.09 -3.25 11.02
C ALA A 120 -12.77 -3.96 11.39
N LEU A 121 -11.63 -3.30 11.20
CA LEU A 121 -10.30 -3.83 11.52
C LEU A 121 -9.82 -3.46 12.92
N TYR A 122 -10.49 -2.54 13.60
CA TYR A 122 -10.09 -2.06 14.92
C TYR A 122 -9.90 -3.18 15.94
N PRO A 123 -10.81 -4.18 16.06
CA PRO A 123 -10.59 -5.31 16.96
C PRO A 123 -9.35 -6.14 16.61
N ALA A 124 -9.05 -6.31 15.31
CA ALA A 124 -7.85 -7.03 14.87
C ALA A 124 -6.56 -6.28 15.23
N PHE A 125 -6.62 -4.94 15.28
CA PHE A 125 -5.51 -4.09 15.73
C PHE A 125 -5.46 -3.89 17.25
N GLY A 126 -6.39 -4.48 18.03
CA GLY A 126 -6.49 -4.25 19.47
C GLY A 126 -6.85 -2.80 19.81
N TYR A 127 -7.53 -2.10 18.90
CA TYR A 127 -7.98 -0.73 19.10
C TYR A 127 -9.47 -0.72 19.42
N ASP A 128 -9.86 -0.21 20.59
CA ASP A 128 -11.27 -0.16 21.01
C ASP A 128 -12.05 1.04 20.42
N GLY A 129 -11.41 1.82 19.55
CA GLY A 129 -11.99 3.03 18.99
C GLY A 129 -11.81 4.26 19.89
N SER A 130 -12.60 5.30 19.61
CA SER A 130 -12.48 6.59 20.29
C SER A 130 -12.82 6.48 21.78
N SER A 131 -11.88 6.88 22.64
CA SER A 131 -12.13 6.96 24.09
C SER A 131 -12.88 8.25 24.48
N TRP A 132 -12.90 9.26 23.61
CA TRP A 132 -13.54 10.56 23.87
C TRP A 132 -15.02 10.42 24.24
N GLU A 133 -15.74 9.58 23.50
CA GLU A 133 -17.18 9.34 23.70
C GLU A 133 -17.47 8.64 25.04
N THR A 134 -16.44 8.07 25.66
CA THR A 134 -16.53 7.30 26.91
C THR A 134 -15.86 8.00 28.10
N GLY A 135 -15.57 9.30 28.00
CA GLY A 135 -14.94 10.07 29.09
C GLY A 135 -13.41 9.94 29.16
N GLY A 136 -12.77 9.49 28.08
CA GLY A 136 -11.32 9.33 28.00
C GLY A 136 -10.82 7.98 28.55
N PHE A 137 -9.59 7.98 29.07
CA PHE A 137 -8.91 6.78 29.60
C PHE A 137 -8.95 6.67 31.13
N ILE A 138 -9.71 7.54 31.80
CA ILE A 138 -9.88 7.49 33.26
C ILE A 138 -10.55 6.17 33.63
N ASP A 139 -9.99 5.46 34.62
CA ASP A 139 -10.47 4.17 35.15
C ASP A 139 -10.47 3.02 34.11
N LYS A 140 -9.62 3.11 33.08
CA LYS A 140 -9.49 2.09 32.03
C LYS A 140 -8.21 1.25 32.15
N GLY A 141 -7.53 1.29 33.29
CA GLY A 141 -6.36 0.48 33.55
C GLY A 141 -5.06 1.00 32.94
N PHE A 142 -5.09 2.11 32.20
CA PHE A 142 -3.87 2.80 31.74
C PHE A 142 -3.11 3.47 32.90
N GLU A 143 -3.79 3.78 34.00
CA GLU A 143 -3.17 4.17 35.27
C GLU A 143 -2.51 3.01 36.04
N ALA A 144 -2.76 1.76 35.65
CA ALA A 144 -2.28 0.54 36.30
C ALA A 144 -1.19 -0.16 35.47
N ILE A 145 -0.16 0.59 35.06
CA ILE A 145 1.01 0.03 34.38
C ILE A 145 2.04 -0.36 35.45
N ASP A 146 2.31 -1.65 35.59
CA ASP A 146 3.41 -2.15 36.42
C ASP A 146 4.72 -2.03 35.62
N TRP A 147 5.53 -1.03 35.96
CA TRP A 147 6.80 -0.73 35.29
C TRP A 147 8.01 -1.31 36.05
N PHE A 148 7.80 -2.31 36.90
CA PHE A 148 8.82 -2.98 37.70
C PHE A 148 8.84 -4.49 37.52
#